data_AF-A0AAP2HS29-F1
#
_entry.id   AF-A0AAP2HS29-F1
#
_cell.length_a   1.000
_cell.length_b   1.000
_cell.length_c   1.000
_cell.angle_alpha   90.00
_cell.angle_beta   90.00
_cell.angle_gamma   90.00
#
_symmetry.space_group_name_H-M   'P 1'
#
loop_
_entity.id
_entity.type
_entity.pdbx_description
1 polymer ?
#
loop_
_entity_poly.entity_id
_entity_poly.type
_entity_poly.pdbx_seq_one_letter_code
_entity_poly.pdbx_strand_id
1 'polypeptide(L)'
;MTTDTNTTAPRFTVTLAALRKAGACYEGYNKLVRSLQGQPFTEEDEDRNSYIHFKHDAEIPLLDILKSNGLDDAIWTLLCVSGADRDIRLFAVWCARQVEHLMEDQRSKDALDVAERFANGEATEEERAAAWAAARAAARDAARDAAWAAEWAAWGAARAA
;
A
#
# COMPACT_ATOMS: atom_id res chain seq x y z
N MET A 1 11.98 -24.01 -6.87
CA MET A 1 10.52 -23.82 -7.05
C MET A 1 10.28 -23.54 -8.52
N THR A 2 9.72 -24.51 -9.22
CA THR A 2 9.29 -24.38 -10.61
C THR A 2 8.03 -23.52 -10.60
N THR A 3 8.12 -22.26 -11.05
CA THR A 3 6.94 -21.46 -11.34
C THR A 3 6.30 -22.05 -12.58
N ASP A 4 5.19 -22.78 -12.41
CA ASP A 4 4.34 -23.19 -13.52
C ASP A 4 3.80 -21.94 -14.20
N THR A 5 4.40 -21.57 -15.33
CA THR A 5 4.06 -20.40 -16.16
C THR A 5 2.79 -20.58 -16.98
N ASN A 6 2.00 -21.63 -16.71
CA ASN A 6 0.86 -22.03 -17.54
C ASN A 6 -0.49 -22.03 -16.80
N THR A 7 -0.63 -21.21 -15.77
CA THR A 7 -1.94 -20.96 -15.16
C THR A 7 -2.50 -19.64 -15.70
N THR A 8 -3.52 -19.73 -16.56
CA THR A 8 -4.29 -18.58 -17.09
C THR A 8 -5.18 -17.93 -16.03
N ALA A 9 -5.28 -18.50 -14.83
CA ALA A 9 -6.02 -17.92 -13.73
C ALA A 9 -5.24 -16.70 -13.17
N PRO A 10 -5.91 -15.57 -12.94
CA PRO A 10 -5.27 -14.38 -12.40
C PRO A 10 -4.75 -14.67 -10.99
N ARG A 11 -3.46 -14.44 -10.78
CA ARG A 11 -2.75 -14.75 -9.52
C ARG A 11 -3.04 -13.75 -8.39
N PHE A 12 -3.43 -12.53 -8.74
CA PHE A 12 -3.75 -11.47 -7.80
C PHE A 12 -5.25 -11.18 -7.89
N THR A 13 -5.99 -11.79 -6.98
CA THR A 13 -7.44 -11.71 -6.92
C THR A 13 -7.92 -11.39 -5.52
N VAL A 14 -9.13 -10.83 -5.45
CA VAL A 14 -9.85 -10.54 -4.21
C VAL A 14 -11.30 -10.98 -4.33
N THR A 15 -12.07 -10.92 -3.24
CA THR A 15 -13.53 -11.10 -3.27
C THR A 15 -14.23 -9.90 -2.66
N LEU A 16 -15.47 -9.62 -3.06
CA LEU A 16 -16.26 -8.56 -2.42
C LEU A 16 -16.40 -8.77 -0.90
N ALA A 17 -16.48 -10.02 -0.46
CA ALA A 17 -16.52 -10.34 0.96
C ALA A 17 -15.23 -9.95 1.69
N ALA A 18 -14.06 -10.23 1.09
CA ALA A 18 -12.77 -9.83 1.64
C ALA A 18 -12.64 -8.30 1.70
N LEU A 19 -13.05 -7.59 0.63
CA LEU A 19 -13.03 -6.13 0.57
C LEU A 19 -13.90 -5.49 1.67
N ARG A 20 -15.12 -5.99 1.89
CA ARG A 20 -15.98 -5.52 2.99
C ARG A 20 -15.37 -5.80 4.36
N LYS A 21 -14.81 -7.00 4.55
CA LYS A 21 -14.16 -7.38 5.82
C LYS A 21 -12.95 -6.49 6.13
N ALA A 22 -12.22 -6.09 5.09
CA ALA A 22 -11.10 -5.16 5.16
C ALA A 22 -11.50 -3.69 5.39
N GLY A 23 -12.79 -3.36 5.26
CA GLY A 23 -13.28 -1.99 5.44
C GLY A 23 -13.08 -1.10 4.22
N ALA A 24 -13.28 -1.63 3.01
CA ALA A 24 -13.32 -0.82 1.79
C ALA A 24 -14.35 0.33 1.95
N CYS A 25 -14.02 1.52 1.46
CA CYS A 25 -14.95 2.65 1.48
C CYS A 25 -16.21 2.34 0.65
N TYR A 26 -17.33 2.98 1.00
CA TYR A 26 -18.59 2.74 0.29
C TYR A 26 -18.50 3.11 -1.19
N GLU A 27 -17.93 4.27 -1.50
CA GLU A 27 -17.75 4.77 -2.86
C GLU A 27 -16.97 3.77 -3.74
N GLY A 28 -15.73 3.44 -3.36
CA GLY A 28 -14.87 2.52 -4.11
C GLY A 28 -15.47 1.11 -4.22
N TYR A 29 -16.05 0.59 -3.14
CA TYR A 29 -16.73 -0.70 -3.16
C TYR A 29 -17.93 -0.69 -4.13
N ASN A 30 -18.78 0.33 -4.06
CA ASN A 30 -19.99 0.44 -4.88
C ASN A 30 -19.64 0.66 -6.36
N LYS A 31 -18.59 1.43 -6.65
CA LYS A 31 -18.03 1.62 -8.00
C LYS A 31 -17.60 0.30 -8.62
N LEU A 32 -16.89 -0.55 -7.87
CA LEU A 32 -16.53 -1.90 -8.32
C LEU A 32 -17.77 -2.75 -8.56
N VAL A 33 -18.76 -2.72 -7.65
CA VAL A 33 -20.02 -3.46 -7.82
C VAL A 33 -20.76 -3.04 -9.09
N ARG A 34 -20.88 -1.74 -9.37
CA ARG A 34 -21.52 -1.25 -10.61
C ARG A 34 -20.76 -1.72 -11.85
N SER A 35 -19.43 -1.67 -11.82
CA SER A 35 -18.62 -2.19 -12.92
C SER A 35 -18.85 -3.69 -13.16
N LEU A 36 -18.89 -4.51 -12.10
CA LEU A 36 -19.18 -5.95 -12.21
C LEU A 36 -20.61 -6.24 -12.70
N GLN A 37 -21.56 -5.35 -12.41
CA GLN A 37 -22.94 -5.42 -12.91
C GLN A 37 -23.07 -4.92 -14.36
N GLY A 38 -22.03 -4.31 -14.95
CA GLY A 38 -22.10 -3.64 -16.25
C GLY A 38 -22.94 -2.36 -16.21
N GLN A 39 -23.05 -1.71 -15.05
CA GLN A 39 -23.83 -0.51 -14.82
C GLN A 39 -22.92 0.71 -14.62
N PRO A 40 -23.39 1.92 -15.00
CA PRO A 40 -22.66 3.14 -14.68
C PRO A 40 -22.69 3.39 -13.17
N PHE A 41 -21.62 4.00 -12.66
CA PHE A 41 -21.58 4.59 -11.33
C PHE A 41 -22.24 5.97 -11.36
N THR A 42 -23.14 6.26 -10.42
CA THR A 42 -23.93 7.50 -10.38
C THR A 42 -23.65 8.33 -9.14
N GLU A 43 -24.10 9.58 -9.12
CA GLU A 43 -24.03 10.47 -7.95
C GLU A 43 -24.78 9.87 -6.73
N GLU A 44 -25.89 9.16 -6.95
CA GLU A 44 -26.59 8.44 -5.87
C GLU A 44 -25.73 7.31 -5.27
N ASP A 45 -24.86 6.68 -6.06
CA ASP A 45 -23.95 5.65 -5.56
C ASP A 45 -22.76 6.24 -4.80
N GLU A 46 -22.32 7.45 -5.18
CA GLU A 46 -21.25 8.21 -4.53
C GLU A 46 -21.69 8.69 -3.12
N ASP A 47 -22.89 9.27 -3.02
CA ASP A 47 -23.46 9.73 -1.75
C ASP A 47 -23.94 8.60 -0.83
N ARG A 48 -23.87 7.35 -1.29
CA ARG A 48 -24.40 6.18 -0.58
C ARG A 48 -23.54 5.81 0.62
N ASN A 49 -24.09 5.98 1.82
CA ASN A 49 -23.48 5.52 3.08
C ASN A 49 -23.73 4.03 3.42
N SER A 50 -23.78 3.17 2.39
CA SER A 50 -23.98 1.73 2.54
C SER A 50 -23.40 0.95 1.36
N TYR A 51 -23.08 -0.33 1.58
CA TYR A 51 -22.66 -1.21 0.50
C TYR A 51 -23.85 -1.63 -0.37
N ILE A 52 -23.70 -1.53 -1.69
CA ILE A 52 -24.65 -2.13 -2.64
C ILE A 52 -24.65 -3.64 -2.41
N HIS A 53 -25.85 -4.17 -2.12
CA HIS A 53 -26.02 -5.61 -1.99
C HIS A 53 -25.91 -6.26 -3.37
N PHE A 54 -24.86 -7.04 -3.57
CA PHE A 54 -24.62 -7.79 -4.79
C PHE A 54 -24.01 -9.14 -4.42
N LYS A 55 -24.71 -10.22 -4.78
CA LYS A 55 -24.25 -11.59 -4.54
C LYS A 55 -23.22 -11.96 -5.62
N HIS A 56 -21.95 -11.92 -5.25
CA HIS A 56 -20.83 -12.24 -6.13
C HIS A 56 -19.71 -12.90 -5.32
N ASP A 57 -19.56 -14.22 -5.50
CA ASP A 57 -18.59 -15.04 -4.77
C ASP A 57 -17.34 -15.36 -5.60
N ALA A 58 -17.33 -15.01 -6.90
CA ALA A 58 -16.19 -15.23 -7.76
C ALA A 58 -15.02 -14.31 -7.41
N GLU A 59 -13.80 -14.80 -7.68
CA GLU A 59 -12.57 -14.03 -7.58
C GLU A 59 -12.55 -12.89 -8.60
N ILE A 60 -12.14 -11.71 -8.13
CA ILE A 60 -12.05 -10.48 -8.91
C ILE A 60 -10.56 -10.19 -9.14
N PRO A 61 -10.08 -10.20 -10.38
CA PRO A 61 -8.71 -9.84 -10.71
C PRO A 61 -8.42 -8.38 -10.34
N LEU A 62 -7.22 -8.12 -9.83
CA LEU A 62 -6.78 -6.73 -9.57
C LEU A 62 -6.82 -5.85 -10.84
N LEU A 63 -6.66 -6.45 -12.02
CA LEU A 63 -6.75 -5.74 -13.28
C LEU A 63 -8.16 -5.18 -13.55
N ASP A 64 -9.21 -5.85 -13.07
CA ASP A 64 -10.58 -5.37 -13.25
C ASP A 64 -10.84 -4.18 -12.31
N ILE A 65 -10.32 -4.22 -11.08
CA ILE A 65 -10.35 -3.09 -10.15
C ILE A 65 -9.55 -1.90 -10.71
N LEU A 66 -8.38 -2.14 -11.29
CA LEU A 66 -7.59 -1.09 -11.93
C LEU A 66 -8.38 -0.38 -13.05
N LYS A 67 -9.13 -1.14 -13.85
CA LYS A 67 -9.95 -0.60 -14.94
C LYS A 67 -11.19 0.13 -14.42
N SER A 68 -11.84 -0.38 -13.39
CA SER A 68 -13.10 0.17 -12.89
C SER A 68 -12.90 1.35 -11.94
N ASN A 69 -11.93 1.25 -11.05
CA ASN A 69 -11.77 2.16 -9.93
C ASN A 69 -10.57 3.10 -10.10
N GLY A 70 -9.48 2.57 -10.64
CA GLY A 70 -8.20 3.29 -10.81
C GLY A 70 -7.08 2.67 -9.98
N LEU A 71 -5.91 3.29 -10.05
CA LEU A 71 -4.68 2.78 -9.45
C LEU A 71 -4.72 2.75 -7.92
N ASP A 72 -5.25 3.80 -7.30
CA ASP A 72 -5.25 3.94 -5.84
C ASP A 72 -6.02 2.80 -5.17
N ASP A 73 -7.24 2.53 -5.65
CA ASP A 73 -8.05 1.41 -5.19
C ASP A 73 -7.39 0.06 -5.51
N ALA A 74 -6.81 -0.10 -6.70
CA ALA A 74 -6.11 -1.33 -7.07
C ALA A 74 -4.93 -1.63 -6.12
N ILE A 75 -4.12 -0.62 -5.78
CA ILE A 75 -3.04 -0.76 -4.80
C ILE A 75 -3.60 -1.05 -3.41
N TRP A 76 -4.66 -0.36 -2.98
CA TRP A 76 -5.30 -0.60 -1.69
C TRP A 76 -5.76 -2.07 -1.56
N THR A 77 -6.33 -2.65 -2.63
CA THR A 77 -6.80 -4.04 -2.60
C THR A 77 -5.71 -5.10 -2.43
N LEU A 78 -4.42 -4.77 -2.58
CA LEU A 78 -3.33 -5.71 -2.30
C LEU A 78 -3.42 -6.27 -0.88
N LEU A 79 -3.94 -5.50 0.09
CA LEU A 79 -4.12 -5.96 1.48
C LEU A 79 -5.11 -7.13 1.61
N CYS A 80 -5.96 -7.34 0.59
CA CYS A 80 -6.99 -8.36 0.55
C CYS A 80 -6.59 -9.59 -0.28
N VAL A 81 -5.41 -9.58 -0.93
CA VAL A 81 -4.96 -10.70 -1.75
C VAL A 81 -4.33 -11.77 -0.86
N SER A 82 -4.93 -12.96 -0.84
CA SER A 82 -4.42 -14.09 -0.07
C SER A 82 -3.27 -14.80 -0.77
N GLY A 83 -2.26 -15.24 -0.01
CA GLY A 83 -1.17 -16.07 -0.53
C GLY A 83 -0.16 -15.34 -1.41
N ALA A 84 -0.21 -14.01 -1.45
CA ALA A 84 0.71 -13.17 -2.23
C ALA A 84 1.59 -12.26 -1.35
N ASP A 85 1.66 -12.50 -0.03
CA ASP A 85 2.40 -11.68 0.94
C ASP A 85 3.83 -11.36 0.50
N ARG A 86 4.55 -12.36 -0.03
CA ARG A 86 5.91 -12.19 -0.54
C ARG A 86 5.96 -11.16 -1.66
N ASP A 87 5.13 -11.32 -2.69
CA ASP A 87 5.18 -10.47 -3.87
C ASP A 87 4.69 -9.05 -3.57
N ILE A 88 3.70 -8.91 -2.69
CA ILE A 88 3.23 -7.60 -2.20
C ILE A 88 4.34 -6.87 -1.45
N ARG A 89 5.08 -7.57 -0.58
CA ARG A 89 6.23 -6.98 0.14
C ARG A 89 7.34 -6.58 -0.82
N LEU A 90 7.67 -7.42 -1.80
CA LEU A 90 8.69 -7.09 -2.81
C LEU A 90 8.25 -5.93 -3.70
N PHE A 91 6.97 -5.83 -4.06
CA PHE A 91 6.42 -4.66 -4.75
C PHE A 91 6.59 -3.39 -3.91
N ALA A 92 6.27 -3.44 -2.61
CA ALA A 92 6.47 -2.31 -1.71
C ALA A 92 7.95 -1.89 -1.59
N VAL A 93 8.87 -2.85 -1.49
CA VAL A 93 10.32 -2.59 -1.52
C VAL A 93 10.73 -1.95 -2.84
N TRP A 94 10.27 -2.48 -3.98
CA TRP A 94 10.56 -1.93 -5.29
C TRP A 94 10.09 -0.47 -5.43
N CYS A 95 8.88 -0.16 -4.96
CA CYS A 95 8.35 1.20 -4.91
C CYS A 95 9.24 2.11 -4.05
N ALA A 96 9.62 1.67 -2.85
CA ALA A 96 10.48 2.44 -1.96
C ALA A 96 11.88 2.66 -2.57
N ARG A 97 12.41 1.68 -3.32
CA ARG A 97 13.67 1.81 -4.04
C ARG A 97 13.63 2.86 -5.15
N GLN A 98 12.47 3.12 -5.76
CA GLN A 98 12.34 4.20 -6.77
C GLN A 98 12.67 5.58 -6.18
N VAL A 99 12.42 5.76 -4.89
CA VAL A 99 12.66 7.00 -4.15
C VAL A 99 13.80 6.89 -3.15
N GLU A 100 14.64 5.85 -3.23
CA GLU A 100 15.77 5.62 -2.32
C GLU A 100 16.76 6.78 -2.31
N HIS A 101 16.88 7.50 -3.43
CA HIS A 101 17.71 8.69 -3.55
C HIS A 101 17.26 9.86 -2.63
N LEU A 102 16.02 9.84 -2.12
CA LEU A 102 15.52 10.77 -1.13
C LEU A 102 15.80 10.31 0.32
N MET A 103 16.33 9.10 0.51
CA MET A 103 16.65 8.55 1.83
C MET A 103 18.07 8.95 2.23
N GLU A 104 18.17 9.95 3.10
CA GLU A 104 19.46 10.47 3.58
C GLU A 104 20.10 9.59 4.66
N ASP A 105 19.29 8.97 5.52
CA ASP A 105 19.77 8.11 6.62
C ASP A 105 19.96 6.66 6.17
N GLN A 106 21.13 6.09 6.46
CA GLN A 106 21.48 4.71 6.11
C GLN A 106 20.53 3.67 6.75
N ARG A 107 20.01 3.93 7.96
CA ARG A 107 19.04 3.04 8.63
C ARG A 107 17.77 2.84 7.80
N SER A 108 17.40 3.83 6.99
CA SER A 108 16.25 3.72 6.08
C SER A 108 16.54 2.77 4.91
N LYS A 109 17.77 2.80 4.38
CA LYS A 109 18.22 1.91 3.30
C LYS A 109 18.38 0.48 3.79
N ASP A 110 19.02 0.32 4.95
CA ASP A 110 19.21 -0.99 5.59
C ASP A 110 17.86 -1.68 5.88
N ALA A 111 16.83 -0.90 6.23
CA ALA A 111 15.48 -1.42 6.42
C ALA A 111 14.84 -1.97 5.14
N LEU A 112 15.16 -1.43 3.96
CA LEU A 112 14.72 -2.00 2.68
C LEU A 112 15.39 -3.34 2.42
N ASP A 113 16.69 -3.46 2.69
CA ASP A 113 17.43 -4.71 2.51
C ASP A 113 16.91 -5.82 3.43
N VAL A 114 16.62 -5.49 4.69
CA VAL A 114 16.00 -6.44 5.62
C VAL A 114 14.57 -6.79 5.20
N ALA A 115 13.78 -5.83 4.72
CA ALA A 115 12.42 -6.10 4.23
C ALA A 115 12.41 -7.02 3.01
N GLU A 116 13.37 -6.87 2.09
CA GLU A 116 13.56 -7.73 0.93
C GLU A 116 13.97 -9.16 1.35
N ARG A 117 14.97 -9.29 2.22
CA ARG A 117 15.37 -10.57 2.82
C ARG A 117 14.22 -11.25 3.54
N PHE A 118 13.47 -10.50 4.35
CA PHE A 118 12.30 -11.02 5.07
C PHE A 118 11.24 -11.55 4.10
N ALA A 119 10.94 -10.82 3.01
CA ALA A 119 10.01 -11.28 1.99
C ALA A 119 10.48 -12.59 1.30
N ASN A 120 11.79 -12.79 1.19
CA ASN A 120 12.40 -14.02 0.67
C ASN A 120 12.59 -15.14 1.73
N GLY A 121 12.22 -14.90 2.99
CA GLY A 121 12.41 -15.88 4.08
C GLY A 121 13.85 -15.98 4.59
N GLU A 122 14.69 -14.97 4.29
CA GLU A 122 16.11 -14.89 4.64
C GLU A 122 16.38 -13.98 5.86
N ALA A 123 15.32 -13.46 6.47
CA ALA A 123 15.36 -12.71 7.71
C ALA A 123 14.16 -13.08 8.59
N THR A 124 14.36 -12.97 9.89
CA THR A 124 13.38 -13.21 10.96
C THR A 124 12.42 -12.03 11.15
N GLU A 125 11.29 -12.24 11.82
CA GLU A 125 10.38 -11.15 12.19
C GLU A 125 11.07 -10.17 13.14
N GLU A 126 11.94 -10.67 14.02
CA GLU A 126 12.73 -9.86 14.95
C GLU A 126 13.70 -8.93 14.22
N GLU A 127 14.45 -9.44 13.24
CA GLU A 127 15.32 -8.62 12.37
C GLU A 127 14.50 -7.56 11.63
N ARG A 128 13.34 -7.95 11.05
CA ARG A 128 12.44 -7.02 10.36
C ARG A 128 11.92 -5.93 11.30
N ALA A 129 11.50 -6.30 12.50
CA ALA A 129 10.97 -5.39 13.50
C ALA A 129 12.04 -4.41 14.00
N ALA A 130 13.26 -4.90 14.21
CA ALA A 130 14.40 -4.08 14.63
C ALA A 130 14.78 -3.05 13.54
N ALA A 131 14.90 -3.49 12.28
CA ALA A 131 15.22 -2.61 11.16
C ALA A 131 14.12 -1.54 10.96
N TRP A 132 12.86 -1.95 11.06
CA TRP A 132 11.72 -1.04 11.01
C TRP A 132 11.71 -0.02 12.17
N ALA A 133 12.09 -0.42 13.38
CA ALA A 133 12.25 0.49 14.51
C ALA A 133 13.38 1.49 14.29
N ALA A 134 14.51 1.06 13.72
CA ALA A 134 15.64 1.91 13.39
C ALA A 134 15.29 2.96 12.32
N ALA A 135 14.61 2.55 11.24
CA ALA A 135 14.12 3.48 10.21
C ALA A 135 13.10 4.49 10.78
N ARG A 136 12.21 4.05 11.68
CA ARG A 136 11.28 4.97 12.37
C ARG A 136 12.00 5.96 13.29
N ALA A 137 13.11 5.55 13.92
CA ALA A 137 13.93 6.47 14.69
C ALA A 137 14.60 7.51 13.77
N ALA A 138 15.17 7.09 12.64
CA ALA A 138 15.75 7.97 11.64
C ALA A 138 14.78 9.05 11.15
N ALA A 139 13.55 8.66 10.81
CA ALA A 139 12.53 9.61 10.39
C ALA A 139 12.18 10.64 11.48
N ARG A 140 12.20 10.24 12.76
CA ARG A 140 11.97 11.15 13.89
C ARG A 140 13.14 12.10 14.13
N ASP A 141 14.36 11.61 13.98
CA ASP A 141 15.58 12.41 14.12
C ASP A 141 15.61 13.50 13.04
N ALA A 142 15.41 13.12 11.76
CA ALA A 142 15.31 14.07 10.65
C ALA A 142 14.22 15.13 10.84
N ALA A 143 13.04 14.75 11.35
CA ALA A 143 11.97 15.69 11.65
C ALA A 143 12.34 16.69 12.76
N ARG A 144 13.08 16.25 13.79
CA ARG A 144 13.57 17.13 14.86
C ARG A 144 14.65 18.08 14.36
N ASP A 145 15.58 17.59 13.54
CA ASP A 145 16.63 18.43 12.95
C ASP A 145 16.04 19.52 12.05
N ALA A 146 15.04 19.18 11.23
CA ALA A 146 14.30 20.16 10.43
C ALA A 146 13.57 21.20 11.30
N ALA A 147 12.96 20.78 12.42
CA ALA A 147 12.29 21.69 13.34
C ALA A 147 13.28 22.64 14.04
N TRP A 148 14.43 22.13 14.50
CA TRP A 148 15.48 22.96 15.07
C TRP A 148 16.09 23.93 14.04
N ALA A 149 16.31 23.49 12.81
CA ALA A 149 16.80 24.36 11.75
C ALA A 149 15.83 25.52 11.46
N ALA A 150 14.52 25.23 11.43
CA ALA A 150 13.48 26.26 11.26
C ALA A 150 13.45 27.25 12.44
N GLU A 151 13.59 26.75 13.67
CA GLU A 151 13.68 27.59 14.87
C GLU A 151 14.89 28.53 14.81
N TRP A 152 16.09 27.98 14.52
CA TRP A 152 17.31 28.78 14.39
C TRP A 152 17.19 29.83 13.28
N ALA A 153 16.57 29.49 12.14
CA ALA A 153 16.32 30.44 11.06
C ALA A 153 15.37 31.57 11.50
N ALA A 154 14.31 31.26 12.26
CA ALA A 154 13.39 32.24 12.80
C ALA A 154 14.06 33.17 13.82
N TRP A 155 14.89 32.62 14.72
CA TRP A 155 15.69 33.40 15.66
C TRP A 155 16.69 34.32 14.96
N GLY A 156 17.33 33.84 13.89
CA GLY A 156 18.22 34.64 13.04
C GLY A 156 17.48 35.81 12.38
N ALA A 157 16.30 35.56 11.81
CA ALA A 157 15.47 36.59 11.20
C ALA A 157 15.00 37.63 12.23
N ALA A 158 14.59 37.21 13.43
CA ALA A 158 14.15 38.11 14.49
C ALA A 158 15.27 39.02 15.02
N ARG A 159 16.53 38.57 15.00
CA ARG A 159 17.69 39.39 15.38
C ARG A 159 18.17 40.35 14.29
N ALA A 160 17.77 40.12 13.04
CA ALA A 160 18.13 40.95 11.90
C ALA A 160 17.09 42.05 11.61
N ALA A 161 15.94 42.01 12.28
CA ALA A 161 14.88 43.03 12.23
C ALA A 161 15.08 44.08 13.34
#